data_AF-A0A820H1G4-F1
#
_entry.id   AF-A0A820H1G4-F1
#
_cell.length_a   1.000
_cell.length_b   1.000
_cell.length_c   1.000
_cell.angle_alpha   90.00
_cell.angle_beta   90.00
_cell.angle_gamma   90.00
#
_symmetry.space_group_name_H-M   'P 1'
#
loop_
_entity.id
_entity.type
_entity.pdbx_description
1 polymer ?
#
loop_
_entity_poly.entity_id
_entity_poly.type
_entity_poly.pdbx_seq_one_letter_code
_entity_poly.pdbx_strand_id
1 'polypeptide(L)'
;EASVTLLPSGSVLLTGGFNTTTGQPIRSAEVYDYQLNMWRSVADMNTTRSRHTGVALNNSSSTSPTVLVIGGLHDWVSGHDLTDCELFSVNG
;
A
#
# COMPACT_ATOMS: atom_id res chain seq x y z
N GLU A 1 -10.10 5.74 -0.33
CA GLU A 1 -10.04 4.59 0.59
C GLU A 1 -8.65 3.97 0.52
N ALA A 2 -8.20 3.32 1.60
CA ALA A 2 -6.94 2.59 1.60
C ALA A 2 -7.14 1.17 1.02
N SER A 3 -6.06 0.46 0.69
CA SER A 3 -6.09 -0.94 0.26
C SER A 3 -5.44 -1.84 1.31
N VAL A 4 -6.00 -3.04 1.47
CA VAL A 4 -5.51 -4.07 2.38
C VAL A 4 -5.11 -5.30 1.56
N THR A 5 -3.92 -5.82 1.79
CA THR A 5 -3.37 -6.97 1.06
C THR A 5 -2.82 -8.00 2.03
N LEU A 6 -3.30 -9.24 1.95
CA LEU A 6 -2.73 -10.36 2.71
C LEU A 6 -1.39 -10.75 2.09
N LEU A 7 -0.32 -10.78 2.90
CA LEU A 7 1.00 -11.19 2.48
C LEU A 7 1.16 -12.72 2.60
N PRO A 8 2.10 -13.34 1.85
CA PRO A 8 2.33 -14.78 1.93
C PRO A 8 2.73 -15.28 3.34
N SER A 9 3.27 -14.40 4.19
CA SER A 9 3.58 -14.70 5.59
C SER A 9 2.35 -14.80 6.50
N GLY A 10 1.17 -14.38 6.04
CA GLY A 10 -0.03 -14.24 6.85
C GLY A 10 -0.18 -12.87 7.52
N SER A 11 0.85 -12.03 7.50
CA SER A 11 0.76 -10.61 7.89
C SER A 11 -0.08 -9.83 6.87
N VAL A 12 -0.59 -8.67 7.25
CA VAL A 12 -1.45 -7.85 6.39
C VAL A 12 -0.78 -6.50 6.13
N LEU A 13 -0.69 -6.10 4.86
CA LEU A 13 -0.21 -4.79 4.45
C LEU A 13 -1.40 -3.84 4.22
N LEU A 14 -1.37 -2.68 4.86
CA LEU A 14 -2.25 -1.55 4.59
C LEU A 14 -1.46 -0.50 3.78
N THR A 15 -2.05 0.02 2.71
CA THR A 15 -1.41 1.05 1.85
C THR A 15 -2.36 2.18 1.51
N GLY A 16 -1.81 3.39 1.46
CA GLY A 16 -2.47 4.59 0.95
C GLY A 16 -3.69 5.00 1.78
N GLY A 17 -4.68 5.59 1.12
CA GLY A 17 -5.87 6.13 1.76
C GLY A 17 -5.96 7.65 1.65
N PHE A 18 -6.72 8.28 2.56
CA PHE A 18 -6.92 9.72 2.59
C PHE A 18 -6.53 10.31 3.93
N ASN A 19 -5.82 11.43 3.91
CA ASN A 19 -5.68 12.28 5.08
C ASN A 19 -6.92 13.18 5.18
N THR A 20 -7.74 12.97 6.21
CA THR A 20 -9.02 13.68 6.37
C THR A 20 -8.88 15.18 6.67
N THR A 21 -7.73 15.61 7.19
CA THR A 21 -7.44 17.02 7.45
C THR A 21 -7.16 17.78 6.15
N THR A 22 -6.42 17.16 5.23
CA THR A 22 -6.01 17.80 3.95
C THR A 22 -6.91 17.43 2.77
N GLY A 23 -7.71 16.37 2.90
CA GLY A 23 -8.49 15.79 1.81
C GLY A 23 -7.65 15.11 0.73
N GLN A 24 -6.35 14.90 0.97
CA GLN A 24 -5.43 14.38 -0.04
C GLN A 24 -5.17 12.88 0.12
N PRO A 25 -4.99 12.15 -1.00
CA PRO A 25 -4.44 10.81 -0.97
C PRO A 25 -3.07 10.77 -0.28
N ILE A 26 -2.79 9.68 0.42
CA ILE A 26 -1.51 9.48 1.11
C ILE A 26 -0.74 8.30 0.50
N ARG A 27 0.56 8.26 0.77
CA ARG A 27 1.48 7.21 0.29
C ARG A 27 1.97 6.28 1.41
N SER A 28 1.53 6.51 2.64
CA SER A 28 1.97 5.73 3.79
C SER A 28 1.56 4.27 3.68
N ALA A 29 2.38 3.41 4.29
CA ALA A 29 2.12 1.99 4.37
C ALA A 29 2.48 1.44 5.76
N GLU A 30 1.69 0.48 6.23
CA GLU A 30 1.86 -0.16 7.52
C GLU A 30 1.57 -1.65 7.39
N VAL A 31 2.30 -2.47 8.14
CA VAL A 31 2.07 -3.91 8.22
C VAL A 31 1.50 -4.25 9.58
N TYR A 32 0.40 -5.00 9.59
CA TYR A 32 -0.10 -5.66 10.77
C TYR A 32 0.54 -7.04 10.91
N ASP A 33 1.28 -7.21 12.00
CA ASP A 33 1.81 -8.49 12.44
C ASP A 33 0.83 -9.12 13.44
N TYR A 34 0.14 -10.18 13.01
CA TYR A 34 -0.86 -10.87 13.82
C TYR A 34 -0.25 -11.67 14.98
N GLN A 35 1.02 -12.06 14.89
CA GLN A 35 1.70 -12.84 15.93
C GLN A 35 2.03 -11.95 17.12
N LEU A 36 2.42 -10.72 16.81
CA LEU A 36 2.72 -9.71 17.82
C LEU A 36 1.50 -8.84 18.18
N ASN A 37 0.43 -8.91 17.38
CA ASN A 37 -0.76 -8.07 17.51
C ASN A 37 -0.41 -6.57 17.47
N MET A 38 0.44 -6.17 16.52
CA MET A 38 0.93 -4.79 16.40
C MET A 38 0.96 -4.33 14.94
N TRP A 39 0.74 -3.04 14.75
CA TRP A 39 1.05 -2.34 13.52
C TRP A 39 2.48 -1.84 13.54
N ARG A 40 3.17 -1.97 12.41
CA ARG A 40 4.52 -1.44 12.18
C ARG A 40 4.54 -0.63 10.89
N SER A 41 5.05 0.60 10.96
CA SER A 41 5.29 1.40 9.77
C SER A 41 6.38 0.75 8.92
N VAL A 42 6.22 0.84 7.60
CA VAL A 42 7.22 0.41 6.61
C VAL A 42 7.53 1.59 5.69
N ALA A 43 8.41 1.39 4.71
CA ALA A 43 8.67 2.41 3.70
C ALA A 43 7.36 2.91 3.04
N ASP A 44 7.32 4.19 2.69
CA ASP A 44 6.21 4.75 1.92
C ASP A 44 6.19 4.21 0.48
N MET A 45 5.01 4.17 -0.14
CA MET A 45 4.89 4.02 -1.60
C MET A 45 5.51 5.22 -2.31
N ASN A 46 5.86 5.09 -3.60
CA ASN A 46 6.38 6.23 -4.36
C ASN A 46 5.29 7.24 -4.68
N THR A 47 4.06 6.76 -4.93
CA THR A 47 2.93 7.60 -5.33
C THR A 47 1.86 7.60 -4.25
N THR A 48 1.25 8.76 -3.98
CA THR A 48 0.03 8.81 -3.16
C THR A 48 -1.10 8.12 -3.90
N ARG A 49 -1.81 7.24 -3.20
CA ARG A 49 -2.88 6.44 -3.81
C ARG A 49 -4.02 6.26 -2.85
N SER A 50 -5.23 6.36 -3.40
CA SER A 50 -6.44 5.96 -2.72
C SER A 50 -7.37 5.28 -3.73
N ARG A 51 -8.31 4.45 -3.28
CA ARG A 51 -9.20 3.68 -4.18
C ARG A 51 -8.41 2.83 -5.19
N HIS A 52 -7.21 2.40 -4.80
CA HIS A 52 -6.34 1.52 -5.58
C HIS A 52 -6.54 0.06 -5.19
N THR A 53 -5.90 -0.83 -5.94
CA THR A 53 -5.86 -2.27 -5.63
C THR A 53 -4.43 -2.70 -5.33
N GLY A 54 -4.22 -3.48 -4.27
CA GLY A 54 -2.95 -4.12 -3.95
C GLY A 54 -3.00 -5.63 -4.14
N VAL A 55 -2.08 -6.19 -4.92
CA VAL A 55 -1.97 -7.63 -5.19
C VAL A 55 -0.65 -8.17 -4.68
N ALA A 56 -0.69 -9.10 -3.72
CA ALA A 56 0.52 -9.77 -3.25
C ALA A 56 1.12 -10.64 -4.37
N LEU A 57 2.42 -10.51 -4.57
CA LEU A 57 3.17 -11.31 -5.52
C LEU A 57 3.92 -12.41 -4.78
N ASN A 58 3.69 -13.65 -5.20
CA ASN A 58 4.49 -14.78 -4.74
C ASN A 58 5.81 -14.80 -5.52
N ASN A 59 6.82 -14.12 -4.99
CA ASN A 59 8.15 -14.15 -5.55
C ASN A 59 9.04 -15.09 -4.72
N SER A 60 9.24 -16.32 -5.20
CA SER A 60 10.07 -17.32 -4.53
C SER A 60 11.56 -16.99 -4.53
N SER A 61 12.00 -15.97 -5.29
CA SER A 61 13.40 -15.53 -5.33
C SER A 61 13.68 -14.26 -4.51
N SER A 62 12.67 -13.61 -3.94
CA SER A 62 12.82 -12.43 -3.09
C SER A 62 12.50 -12.78 -1.64
N THR A 63 13.37 -12.39 -0.70
CA THR A 63 13.11 -12.55 0.74
C THR A 63 12.13 -11.52 1.27
N SER A 64 12.05 -10.33 0.66
CA SER A 64 11.08 -9.31 1.02
C SER A 64 9.75 -9.56 0.29
N PRO A 65 8.60 -9.54 0.99
CA PRO A 65 7.29 -9.56 0.37
C PRO A 65 7.14 -8.40 -0.61
N THR A 66 6.45 -8.65 -1.72
CA THR A 66 6.22 -7.64 -2.75
C THR A 66 4.75 -7.56 -3.09
N VAL A 67 4.24 -6.33 -3.25
CA VAL A 67 2.86 -6.04 -3.63
C VAL A 67 2.86 -5.20 -4.90
N LEU A 68 2.09 -5.61 -5.91
CA LEU A 68 1.78 -4.76 -7.06
C LEU A 68 0.62 -3.84 -6.67
N VAL A 69 0.88 -2.54 -6.67
CA VAL A 69 -0.10 -1.51 -6.33
C VAL A 69 -0.59 -0.87 -7.63
N ILE A 70 -1.88 -1.00 -7.93
CA ILE A 70 -2.46 -0.70 -9.24
C ILE A 70 -3.41 0.48 -9.15
N GLY A 71 -3.15 1.50 -9.98
CA GLY A 71 -4.04 2.64 -10.20
C GLY A 71 -4.35 3.43 -8.94
N GLY A 72 -5.60 3.91 -8.87
CA GLY A 72 -6.12 4.74 -7.79
C GLY A 72 -6.03 6.23 -8.06
N LEU A 73 -6.58 7.02 -7.16
CA LEU A 73 -6.59 8.48 -7.22
C LEU A 73 -5.35 9.04 -6.53
N HIS A 74 -4.62 9.90 -7.24
CA HIS A 74 -3.40 10.55 -6.76
C HIS A 74 -3.66 11.92 -6.13
N ASP A 75 -4.58 12.68 -6.71
CA ASP A 75 -4.93 14.03 -6.29
C ASP A 75 -6.45 14.20 -6.36
N TRP A 76 -7.04 14.51 -5.21
CA TRP A 76 -8.48 14.70 -5.09
C TRP A 76 -8.97 15.98 -5.78
N VAL A 77 -8.16 17.04 -5.79
CA VAL A 77 -8.56 18.36 -6.29
C VAL A 77 -8.65 18.34 -7.81
N SER A 78 -7.63 17.80 -8.47
CA SER A 78 -7.63 17.66 -9.92
C SER A 78 -8.43 16.47 -10.43
N GLY A 79 -8.80 15.52 -9.55
CA GLY A 79 -9.44 14.27 -9.95
C GLY A 79 -8.51 13.36 -10.76
N HIS A 80 -7.20 13.50 -10.55
CA HIS A 80 -6.21 12.79 -11.35
C HIS A 80 -6.11 11.32 -10.93
N ASP A 81 -6.77 10.45 -11.69
CA ASP A 81 -6.65 9.00 -11.59
C ASP A 81 -5.34 8.50 -12.23
N LEU A 82 -4.71 7.54 -11.57
CA LEU A 82 -3.51 6.87 -12.06
C LEU A 82 -3.90 5.71 -12.97
N THR A 83 -3.30 5.67 -14.15
CA THR A 83 -3.38 4.55 -15.09
C THR A 83 -2.19 3.60 -14.98
N ASP A 84 -1.27 3.88 -14.05
CA ASP A 84 -0.05 3.11 -13.83
C ASP A 84 -0.07 2.33 -12.51
N CYS A 85 0.87 1.40 -12.38
CA CYS A 85 1.11 0.58 -11.22
C CYS A 85 2.53 0.82 -10.66
N GLU A 86 2.74 0.44 -9.40
CA GLU A 86 4.08 0.39 -8.84
C GLU A 86 4.31 -0.92 -8.09
N LEU A 87 5.57 -1.37 -8.09
CA LEU A 87 6.00 -2.51 -7.32
C LEU A 87 6.45 -2.03 -5.94
N PHE A 88 5.73 -2.44 -4.90
CA PHE A 88 6.02 -2.07 -3.52
C PHE A 88 6.69 -3.23 -2.79
N SER A 89 7.96 -3.07 -2.45
CA SER A 89 8.69 -4.00 -1.59
C SER A 89 8.44 -3.65 -0.13
N VAL A 90 7.90 -4.61 0.63
CA VAL A 90 7.64 -4.45 2.06
C VAL A 90 8.96 -4.58 2.80
N ASN A 91 9.67 -3.46 2.91
CA ASN A 91 10.93 -3.37 3.64
C ASN A 91 10.70 -2.66 4.98
N GLY A 92 11.29 -3.21 6.04
CA GLY A 92 11.33 -2.62 7.37
C GLY A 92 12.43 -1.59 7.52
#